data_AF-A0A433SU45-F1
#
_entry.id   AF-A0A433SU45-F1
#
_cell.length_a   1.000
_cell.length_b   1.000
_cell.length_c   1.000
_cell.angle_alpha   90.00
_cell.angle_beta   90.00
_cell.angle_gamma   90.00
#
_symmetry.space_group_name_H-M   'P 1'
#
loop_
_entity.id
_entity.type
_entity.pdbx_description
1 polymer ?
#
loop_
_entity_poly.entity_id
_entity_poly.type
_entity_poly.pdbx_seq_one_letter_code
_entity_poly.pdbx_strand_id
1 'polypeptide(L)'
;MGDLNAKVGSNNTNYERAMGREGCGSINDNGERLLETCTTYNYVIGGTLFQHQDIHKLTWCSPNGRDINQIDHLMINGTWRRSLLDVRVMRGADVGSDHHLVMATLRLKLRRCGPRPSGQRRFDVDKLKDNKTRSSFVLQVKNRFLTLSNLEQQQEPQGMEEVNRKWDHVHSAYLLASESCLGTKQRKRKEWISAETWETIEDRKDLKRKVMETKSERLKEQYREKYREADKTVKRKTRADKRAFIDDLASQAEEAAGRGEQGKVYKITKIVAGKYRGTSNAPITDKQGRLLTTESEQEARWTEHFRESPAVRSRLAIWSSGRPPKRRMAFDVCCMYHALKTHSIVNIINVMS
;
A
#
# COMPACT_ATOMS: atom_id res chain seq x y z
N MET A 1 11.36 2.04 20.36
CA MET A 1 9.89 2.08 20.45
C MET A 1 9.41 0.69 20.82
N GLY A 2 8.29 0.57 21.53
CA GLY A 2 7.69 -0.72 21.86
C GLY A 2 7.17 -0.75 23.29
N ASP A 3 6.74 -1.94 23.72
CA ASP A 3 6.36 -2.22 25.09
C ASP A 3 7.61 -2.31 25.97
N LEU A 4 7.72 -1.42 26.94
CA LEU A 4 8.82 -1.39 27.91
C LEU A 4 8.35 -1.77 29.31
N ASN A 5 7.05 -2.05 29.49
CA ASN A 5 6.42 -2.27 30.78
C ASN A 5 6.76 -1.17 31.82
N ALA A 6 6.97 0.06 31.33
CA ALA A 6 7.48 1.20 32.09
C ALA A 6 6.37 2.24 32.24
N LYS A 7 6.05 2.64 33.46
CA LYS A 7 5.15 3.75 33.76
C LYS A 7 6.01 4.89 34.26
N VAL A 8 5.96 6.04 33.60
CA VAL A 8 6.79 7.20 33.95
C VAL A 8 6.01 8.30 34.69
N GLY A 9 4.67 8.28 34.60
CA GLY A 9 3.81 9.28 35.22
C GLY A 9 3.94 10.68 34.62
N SER A 10 3.39 11.68 35.32
CA SER A 10 3.37 13.09 34.91
C SER A 10 4.42 13.96 35.59
N ASN A 11 5.03 13.47 36.68
CA ASN A 11 6.05 14.22 37.40
C ASN A 11 7.38 14.20 36.62
N ASN A 12 7.73 15.33 36.02
CA ASN A 12 8.95 15.46 35.23
C ASN A 12 10.09 16.20 35.94
N THR A 13 10.00 16.40 37.26
CA THR A 13 11.03 17.08 38.05
C THR A 13 12.37 16.38 37.87
N ASN A 14 13.42 17.13 37.51
CA ASN A 14 14.78 16.62 37.18
C ASN A 14 14.89 15.83 35.87
N TYR A 15 13.79 15.59 35.16
CA TYR A 15 13.72 14.81 33.92
C TYR A 15 13.12 15.62 32.75
N GLU A 16 13.12 16.95 32.81
CA GLU A 16 12.44 17.83 31.85
C GLU A 16 12.98 17.67 30.42
N ARG A 17 14.25 17.27 30.29
CA ARG A 17 14.86 16.95 28.99
C ARG A 17 14.36 15.63 28.43
N ALA A 18 14.14 14.62 29.29
CA ALA A 18 13.78 13.26 28.92
C ALA A 18 12.26 13.05 28.76
N MET A 19 11.43 13.80 29.47
CA MET A 19 9.98 13.63 29.43
C MET A 19 9.22 14.96 29.55
N GLY A 20 7.95 14.95 29.17
CA GLY A 20 7.01 16.04 29.42
C GLY A 20 6.12 15.73 30.62
N ARG A 21 5.08 16.54 30.81
CA ARG A 21 4.16 16.46 31.97
C ARG A 21 2.88 15.67 31.69
N GLU A 22 2.71 15.16 30.47
CA GLU A 22 1.45 14.56 30.02
C GLU A 22 1.38 13.05 30.21
N GLY A 23 2.42 12.43 30.79
CA GLY A 23 2.41 10.99 31.07
C GLY A 23 1.34 10.59 32.08
N CYS A 24 0.92 9.33 32.03
CA CYS A 24 -0.18 8.80 32.84
C CYS A 24 0.31 7.91 33.99
N GLY A 25 -0.45 7.92 35.10
CA GLY A 25 -0.23 7.03 36.24
C GLY A 25 0.92 7.46 37.14
N SER A 26 1.35 6.54 38.00
CA SER A 26 2.51 6.71 38.89
C SER A 26 3.72 5.98 38.31
N ILE A 27 4.92 6.52 38.60
CA ILE A 27 6.16 5.90 38.17
C ILE A 27 6.34 4.51 38.80
N ASN A 28 6.90 3.56 38.04
CA ASN A 28 7.33 2.26 38.55
C ASN A 28 8.84 2.07 38.32
N ASP A 29 9.43 1.01 38.89
CA ASP A 29 10.87 0.72 38.79
C ASP A 29 11.39 0.72 37.34
N ASN A 30 10.61 0.17 36.41
CA ASN A 30 10.95 0.18 34.98
C ASN A 30 10.90 1.60 34.40
N GLY A 31 9.97 2.43 34.87
CA GLY A 31 9.87 3.85 34.55
C GLY A 31 11.07 4.65 35.01
N GLU A 32 11.57 4.41 36.22
CA GLU A 32 12.79 5.05 36.73
C GLU A 32 13.99 4.70 35.86
N ARG A 33 14.22 3.41 35.61
CA ARG A 33 15.29 2.92 34.72
C ARG A 33 15.18 3.50 33.30
N LEU A 34 13.95 3.64 32.80
CA LEU A 34 13.69 4.24 31.49
C LEU A 34 14.07 5.72 31.48
N LEU A 35 13.71 6.49 32.52
CA LEU A 35 14.06 7.91 32.63
C LEU A 35 15.56 8.12 32.77
N GLU A 36 16.25 7.31 33.58
CA GLU A 36 17.72 7.31 33.68
C GLU A 36 18.36 7.05 32.32
N THR A 37 17.88 6.04 31.59
CA THR A 37 18.36 5.70 30.24
C THR A 37 18.11 6.87 29.28
N CYS A 38 16.91 7.45 29.28
CA CYS A 38 16.58 8.58 28.42
C CYS A 38 17.44 9.81 28.72
N THR A 39 17.73 10.07 29.99
CA THR A 39 18.57 11.18 30.41
C THR A 39 20.02 10.98 30.00
N THR A 40 20.54 9.77 30.19
CA THR A 40 21.93 9.39 29.86
C THR A 40 22.20 9.48 28.37
N TYR A 41 21.30 8.95 27.54
CA TYR A 41 21.51 8.84 26.10
C TYR A 41 20.83 9.94 25.28
N ASN A 42 20.33 10.99 25.96
CA ASN A 42 19.62 12.10 25.33
C ASN A 42 18.45 11.61 24.45
N TYR A 43 17.56 10.80 25.02
CA TYR A 43 16.27 10.43 24.43
C TYR A 43 15.12 11.16 25.12
N VAL A 44 14.03 11.31 24.39
CA VAL A 44 12.81 11.97 24.86
C VAL A 44 11.62 11.05 24.65
N ILE A 45 10.84 10.83 25.70
CA ILE A 45 9.64 9.99 25.69
C ILE A 45 8.48 10.77 25.08
N GLY A 46 8.17 10.46 23.83
CA GLY A 46 7.20 11.19 23.03
C GLY A 46 5.77 11.18 23.60
N GLY A 47 5.34 10.05 24.16
CA GLY A 47 4.00 9.89 24.73
C GLY A 47 3.70 10.74 25.98
N THR A 48 4.71 11.44 26.50
CA THR A 48 4.58 12.35 27.66
C THR A 48 4.62 13.83 27.28
N LEU A 49 4.83 14.15 26.00
CA LEU A 49 5.07 15.52 25.55
C LEU A 49 3.81 16.31 25.17
N PHE A 50 2.78 15.62 24.68
CA PHE A 50 1.64 16.25 24.02
C PHE A 50 0.38 16.07 24.85
N GLN A 51 -0.35 17.17 25.02
CA GLN A 51 -1.60 17.17 25.76
C GLN A 51 -2.68 16.44 24.97
N HIS A 52 -3.22 15.39 25.57
CA HIS A 52 -4.26 14.55 25.00
C HIS A 52 -5.18 14.03 26.11
N GLN A 53 -6.41 13.65 25.75
CA GLN A 53 -7.26 12.87 26.64
C GLN A 53 -6.60 11.51 26.96
N ASP A 54 -6.84 10.96 28.14
CA ASP A 54 -6.21 9.69 28.57
C ASP A 54 -6.50 8.52 27.63
N ILE A 55 -7.66 8.52 26.97
CA ILE A 55 -7.96 7.54 25.92
C ILE A 55 -6.91 7.59 24.78
N HIS A 56 -6.28 8.71 24.49
CA HIS A 56 -5.25 8.83 23.46
C HIS A 56 -3.83 8.68 23.99
N LYS A 57 -3.65 8.35 25.29
CA LYS A 57 -2.34 8.15 25.92
C LYS A 57 -2.12 6.75 26.44
N LEU A 58 -3.18 6.14 26.98
CA LEU A 58 -3.16 4.80 27.57
C LEU A 58 -3.06 3.71 26.49
N THR A 59 -2.02 2.89 26.55
CA THR A 59 -1.62 1.97 25.49
C THR A 59 -2.07 0.53 25.72
N TRP A 60 -2.27 0.12 26.97
CA TRP A 60 -2.62 -1.24 27.34
C TRP A 60 -3.84 -1.29 28.26
N CYS A 61 -4.70 -2.29 28.08
CA CYS A 61 -5.80 -2.62 28.99
C CYS A 61 -5.67 -4.06 29.50
N SER A 62 -5.85 -4.30 30.79
CA SER A 62 -5.85 -5.66 31.33
C SER A 62 -6.95 -6.53 30.72
N PRO A 63 -6.80 -7.87 30.71
CA PRO A 63 -7.82 -8.78 30.19
C PRO A 63 -9.20 -8.63 30.87
N ASN A 64 -9.20 -8.31 32.16
CA ASN A 64 -10.41 -8.03 32.94
C ASN A 64 -10.92 -6.58 32.75
N GLY A 65 -10.17 -5.73 32.04
CA GLY A 65 -10.51 -4.33 31.73
C GLY A 65 -10.48 -3.38 32.93
N ARG A 66 -9.91 -3.80 34.07
CA ARG A 66 -9.81 -2.98 35.28
C ARG A 66 -8.64 -2.02 35.23
N ASP A 67 -7.51 -2.48 34.72
CA ASP A 67 -6.26 -1.72 34.70
C ASP A 67 -6.00 -1.22 33.29
N ILE A 68 -5.64 0.06 33.20
CA ILE A 68 -5.31 0.68 31.93
C ILE A 68 -4.03 1.49 32.14
N ASN A 69 -2.99 1.21 31.35
CA ASN A 69 -1.66 1.75 31.58
C ASN A 69 -1.04 2.32 30.30
N GLN A 70 -0.10 3.26 30.48
CA GLN A 70 0.81 3.73 29.43
C GLN A 70 2.15 3.00 29.59
N ILE A 71 2.37 1.96 28.79
CA ILE A 71 3.58 1.11 28.85
C ILE A 71 4.29 0.94 27.51
N ASP A 72 3.62 1.29 26.41
CA ASP A 72 4.20 1.33 25.08
C ASP A 72 4.74 2.73 24.78
N HIS A 73 6.06 2.84 24.61
CA HIS A 73 6.71 4.13 24.46
C HIS A 73 7.37 4.29 23.09
N LEU A 74 7.19 5.47 22.51
CA LEU A 74 8.00 5.94 21.40
C LEU A 74 8.96 7.01 21.92
N MET A 75 10.25 6.78 21.68
CA MET A 75 11.31 7.68 22.07
C MET A 75 12.04 8.19 20.84
N ILE A 76 12.49 9.44 20.91
CA ILE A 76 13.30 10.07 19.87
C ILE A 76 14.54 10.70 20.50
N ASN A 77 15.66 10.75 19.78
CA ASN A 77 16.84 11.47 20.28
C ASN A 77 16.49 12.96 20.48
N GLY A 78 16.93 13.55 21.58
CA GLY A 78 16.58 14.91 22.01
C GLY A 78 16.97 15.99 21.02
N THR A 79 18.00 15.75 20.21
CA THR A 79 18.37 16.62 19.07
C THR A 79 17.20 16.80 18.10
N TRP A 80 16.40 15.73 17.91
CA TRP A 80 15.25 15.68 17.02
C TRP A 80 13.92 15.88 17.75
N ARG A 81 13.93 16.31 19.03
CA ARG A 81 12.69 16.55 19.81
C ARG A 81 11.69 17.43 19.06
N ARG A 82 12.17 18.49 18.39
CA ARG A 82 11.34 19.43 17.61
C ARG A 82 10.81 18.86 16.28
N SER A 83 11.29 17.69 15.87
CA SER A 83 10.77 16.95 14.74
C SER A 83 9.61 16.04 15.13
N LEU A 84 9.47 15.67 16.40
CA LEU A 84 8.30 14.95 16.86
C LEU A 84 7.13 15.93 16.99
N LEU A 85 6.10 15.74 16.18
CA LEU A 85 4.93 16.63 16.14
C LEU A 85 3.78 16.12 17.00
N ASP A 86 3.66 14.80 17.13
CA ASP A 86 2.60 14.17 17.92
C ASP A 86 2.95 12.72 18.26
N VAL A 87 2.45 12.22 19.39
CA VAL A 87 2.41 10.80 19.74
C VAL A 87 1.06 10.51 20.39
N ARG A 88 0.28 9.61 19.77
CA ARG A 88 -1.07 9.30 20.23
C ARG A 88 -1.45 7.86 20.01
N VAL A 89 -2.36 7.39 20.86
CA VAL A 89 -3.01 6.08 20.76
C VAL A 89 -4.21 6.16 19.81
N MET A 90 -4.23 5.22 18.85
CA MET A 90 -5.24 5.12 17.81
C MET A 90 -6.38 4.19 18.24
N ARG A 91 -7.36 4.72 18.97
CA ARG A 91 -8.49 3.94 19.52
C ARG A 91 -9.39 3.27 18.47
N GLY A 92 -9.40 3.76 17.23
CA GLY A 92 -10.15 3.15 16.14
C GLY A 92 -9.45 1.95 15.48
N ALA A 93 -8.20 1.66 15.82
CA ALA A 93 -7.47 0.53 15.23
C ALA A 93 -7.81 -0.77 15.97
N ASP A 94 -8.51 -1.69 15.29
CA ASP A 94 -8.79 -3.04 15.81
C ASP A 94 -7.64 -4.00 15.50
N VAL A 95 -6.76 -4.21 16.49
CA VAL A 95 -5.56 -5.06 16.36
C VAL A 95 -5.78 -6.46 16.97
N GLY A 96 -6.91 -6.69 17.66
CA GLY A 96 -7.16 -7.98 18.34
C GLY A 96 -6.18 -8.28 19.48
N SER A 97 -5.64 -7.23 20.11
CA SER A 97 -4.74 -7.28 21.26
C SER A 97 -5.31 -6.43 22.41
N ASP A 98 -4.85 -6.72 23.61
CA ASP A 98 -4.94 -5.90 24.82
C ASP A 98 -4.11 -4.61 24.73
N HIS A 99 -3.16 -4.52 23.78
CA HIS A 99 -2.48 -3.29 23.41
C HIS A 99 -3.22 -2.52 22.30
N HIS A 100 -3.07 -1.20 22.35
CA HIS A 100 -3.56 -0.27 21.35
C HIS A 100 -2.40 0.24 20.48
N LEU A 101 -2.70 0.49 19.21
CA LEU A 101 -1.72 1.04 18.29
C LEU A 101 -1.28 2.45 18.71
N VAL A 102 0.01 2.63 18.96
CA VAL A 102 0.64 3.95 19.19
C VAL A 102 1.18 4.47 17.86
N MET A 103 0.87 5.71 17.53
CA MET A 103 1.32 6.38 16.31
C MET A 103 2.07 7.66 16.66
N ALA A 104 3.19 7.90 15.97
CA ALA A 104 3.93 9.15 16.05
C ALA A 104 3.94 9.87 14.71
N THR A 105 3.79 11.20 14.77
CA THR A 105 3.91 12.08 13.62
C THR A 105 5.27 12.77 13.66
N LEU A 106 6.06 12.60 12.61
CA LEU A 106 7.42 13.14 12.52
C LEU A 106 7.56 14.13 11.36
N ARG A 107 8.21 15.26 11.62
CA ARG A 107 8.64 16.23 10.61
C ARG A 107 10.12 16.05 10.31
N LEU A 108 10.40 15.46 9.15
CA LEU A 108 11.75 15.32 8.62
C LEU A 108 12.05 16.47 7.65
N LYS A 109 13.10 17.24 7.93
CA LYS A 109 13.65 18.22 6.99
C LYS A 109 14.70 17.53 6.13
N LEU A 110 14.25 16.80 5.12
CA LEU A 110 15.14 16.25 4.08
C LEU A 110 15.43 17.35 3.05
N ARG A 111 16.59 17.32 2.40
CA ARG A 111 16.89 18.18 1.25
C ARG A 111 15.79 17.93 0.20
N ARG A 112 14.98 18.95 -0.05
CA ARG A 112 13.72 18.86 -0.79
C ARG A 112 14.00 18.50 -2.26
N CYS A 113 13.51 17.35 -2.72
CA CYS A 113 12.77 17.37 -3.98
C CYS A 113 11.43 18.02 -3.63
N GLY A 114 10.96 18.99 -4.41
CA GLY A 114 9.85 19.89 -4.08
C GLY A 114 8.59 19.21 -3.51
N PRO A 115 7.68 19.98 -2.89
CA PRO A 115 6.48 19.42 -2.27
C PRO A 115 5.74 18.53 -3.26
N ARG A 116 5.60 17.24 -2.94
CA ARG A 116 4.54 16.45 -3.57
C ARG A 116 3.24 17.07 -3.08
N PRO A 117 2.34 17.52 -3.98
CA PRO A 117 1.01 17.95 -3.60
C PRO A 117 0.39 16.86 -2.72
N SER A 118 -0.38 17.26 -1.70
CA SER A 118 -1.23 16.33 -0.94
C SER A 118 -1.90 15.40 -1.95
N GLY A 119 -1.65 14.09 -1.83
CA GLY A 119 -2.01 13.14 -2.88
C GLY A 119 -3.45 13.36 -3.31
N GLN A 120 -3.64 13.95 -4.50
CA GLN A 120 -4.95 14.22 -5.05
C GLN A 120 -5.73 12.90 -5.01
N ARG A 121 -6.98 12.95 -4.55
CA ARG A 121 -7.84 11.77 -4.55
C ARG A 121 -7.87 11.25 -5.98
N ARG A 122 -7.33 10.05 -6.19
CA ARG A 122 -7.29 9.46 -7.52
C ARG A 122 -8.70 9.01 -7.89
N PHE A 123 -9.20 9.44 -9.04
CA PHE A 123 -10.45 8.92 -9.60
C PHE A 123 -10.30 7.46 -10.01
N ASP A 124 -11.41 6.72 -9.96
CA ASP A 124 -11.42 5.32 -10.39
C ASP A 124 -11.58 5.19 -11.91
N VAL A 125 -10.51 5.50 -12.64
CA VAL A 125 -10.45 5.48 -14.11
C VAL A 125 -10.73 4.07 -14.67
N ASP A 126 -10.56 3.01 -13.88
CA ASP A 126 -10.88 1.63 -14.28
C ASP A 126 -12.37 1.48 -14.66
N LYS A 127 -13.26 2.32 -14.11
CA LYS A 127 -14.69 2.34 -14.48
C LYS A 127 -14.96 2.78 -15.91
N LEU A 128 -14.03 3.48 -16.56
CA LEU A 128 -14.18 3.85 -17.99
C LEU A 128 -14.06 2.65 -18.94
N LYS A 129 -13.68 1.46 -18.43
CA LYS A 129 -13.77 0.20 -19.18
C LYS A 129 -15.23 -0.21 -19.43
N ASP A 130 -16.13 0.17 -18.54
CA ASP A 130 -17.57 -0.02 -18.75
C ASP A 130 -18.08 1.02 -19.75
N ASN A 131 -18.74 0.53 -20.81
CA ASN A 131 -19.19 1.38 -21.90
C ASN A 131 -20.27 2.38 -21.47
N LYS A 132 -21.13 2.00 -20.51
CA LYS A 132 -22.19 2.86 -19.97
C LYS A 132 -21.58 4.02 -19.18
N THR A 133 -20.66 3.73 -18.26
CA THR A 133 -19.95 4.73 -17.46
C THR A 133 -19.12 5.67 -18.34
N ARG A 134 -18.43 5.12 -19.35
CA ARG A 134 -17.68 5.90 -20.34
C ARG A 134 -18.57 6.90 -21.09
N SER A 135 -19.73 6.44 -21.55
CA SER A 135 -20.66 7.27 -22.32
C SER A 135 -21.24 8.40 -21.46
N SER A 136 -21.60 8.09 -20.20
CA SER A 136 -22.06 9.08 -19.22
C SER A 136 -20.99 10.13 -18.92
N PHE A 137 -19.73 9.71 -18.75
CA PHE A 137 -18.60 10.61 -18.53
C PHE A 137 -18.38 11.56 -19.71
N VAL A 138 -18.35 11.02 -20.93
CA VAL A 138 -18.21 11.84 -22.16
C VAL A 138 -19.34 12.85 -22.27
N LEU A 139 -20.58 12.44 -21.98
CA LEU A 139 -21.74 13.33 -21.99
C LEU A 139 -21.63 14.45 -20.94
N GLN A 140 -21.23 14.11 -19.71
CA GLN A 140 -21.05 15.10 -18.63
C GLN A 140 -19.96 16.13 -18.97
N VAL A 141 -18.84 15.68 -19.55
CA VAL A 141 -17.79 16.58 -20.02
C VAL A 141 -18.32 17.50 -21.11
N LYS A 142 -18.98 16.95 -22.14
CA LYS A 142 -19.57 17.73 -23.25
C LYS A 142 -20.58 18.77 -22.76
N ASN A 143 -21.52 18.36 -21.90
CA ASN A 143 -22.54 19.27 -21.39
C ASN A 143 -21.92 20.44 -20.62
N ARG A 144 -20.90 20.18 -19.81
CA ARG A 144 -20.22 21.23 -19.05
C ARG A 144 -19.46 22.21 -19.94
N PHE A 145 -18.80 21.73 -20.98
CA PHE A 145 -18.19 22.62 -21.98
C PHE A 145 -19.22 23.42 -22.77
N LEU A 146 -20.36 22.82 -23.14
CA LEU A 146 -21.45 23.52 -23.82
C LEU A 146 -22.06 24.63 -22.96
N THR A 147 -22.27 24.39 -21.66
CA THR A 147 -22.75 25.43 -20.72
C THR A 147 -21.75 26.58 -20.62
N LEU A 148 -20.45 26.30 -20.69
CA LEU A 148 -19.39 27.31 -20.59
C LEU A 148 -19.26 28.16 -21.86
N SER A 149 -19.36 27.56 -23.05
CA SER A 149 -19.35 28.31 -24.32
C SER A 149 -20.50 29.32 -24.42
N ASN A 150 -21.63 29.06 -23.75
CA ASN A 150 -22.74 30.00 -23.66
C ASN A 150 -22.47 31.17 -22.69
N LEU A 151 -21.55 31.01 -21.73
CA LEU A 151 -21.20 32.03 -20.74
C LEU A 151 -20.04 32.94 -21.18
N GLU A 152 -19.18 32.47 -22.09
CA GLU A 152 -18.05 33.24 -22.66
C GLU A 152 -18.49 34.39 -23.59
N GLN A 153 -19.80 34.55 -23.86
CA GLN A 153 -20.33 35.66 -24.66
C GLN A 153 -20.37 37.02 -23.91
N GLN A 154 -19.91 37.10 -22.66
CA GLN A 154 -19.87 38.35 -21.88
C GLN A 154 -18.43 38.68 -21.43
N GLN A 155 -17.83 39.64 -22.14
CA GLN A 155 -16.56 40.37 -21.89
C GLN A 155 -15.29 39.56 -21.53
N GLU A 156 -14.36 39.50 -22.48
CA GLU A 156 -13.01 38.98 -22.28
C GLU A 156 -12.04 40.05 -21.74
N PRO A 157 -11.33 39.81 -20.63
CA PRO A 157 -10.12 40.55 -20.28
C PRO A 157 -8.89 39.96 -20.99
N GLN A 158 -8.03 40.82 -21.55
CA GLN A 158 -6.83 40.42 -22.31
C GLN A 158 -5.64 40.10 -21.39
N GLY A 159 -4.95 38.97 -21.62
CA GLY A 159 -3.61 38.69 -21.06
C GLY A 159 -3.43 37.32 -20.38
N MET A 160 -2.34 37.14 -19.62
CA MET A 160 -1.96 35.88 -18.92
C MET A 160 -3.07 35.31 -18.01
N GLU A 161 -3.96 36.17 -17.52
CA GLU A 161 -5.09 35.83 -16.66
C GLU A 161 -6.21 35.08 -17.42
N GLU A 162 -6.30 35.27 -18.73
CA GLU A 162 -7.22 34.58 -19.63
C GLU A 162 -6.87 33.09 -19.76
N VAL A 163 -5.58 32.78 -19.94
CA VAL A 163 -5.07 31.40 -20.08
C VAL A 163 -5.26 30.62 -18.78
N ASN A 164 -4.98 31.24 -17.64
CA ASN A 164 -5.20 30.62 -16.34
C ASN A 164 -6.69 30.33 -16.09
N ARG A 165 -7.58 31.29 -16.42
CA ARG A 165 -9.04 31.05 -16.33
C ARG A 165 -9.48 29.92 -17.25
N LYS A 166 -9.08 29.93 -18.54
CA LYS A 166 -9.40 28.84 -19.50
C LYS A 166 -8.92 27.49 -18.98
N TRP A 167 -7.73 27.42 -18.40
CA TRP A 167 -7.22 26.21 -17.76
C TRP A 167 -8.04 25.78 -16.55
N ASP A 168 -8.40 26.71 -15.65
CA ASP A 168 -9.24 26.43 -14.49
C ASP A 168 -10.62 25.92 -14.89
N HIS A 169 -11.18 26.40 -16.00
CA HIS A 169 -12.44 25.91 -16.57
C HIS A 169 -12.31 24.48 -17.08
N VAL A 170 -11.29 24.19 -17.88
CA VAL A 170 -11.01 22.83 -18.36
C VAL A 170 -10.82 21.89 -17.16
N HIS A 171 -9.97 22.28 -16.22
CA HIS A 171 -9.70 21.51 -15.02
C HIS A 171 -11.00 21.24 -14.23
N SER A 172 -11.82 22.25 -14.00
CA SER A 172 -13.09 22.12 -13.26
C SER A 172 -14.11 21.25 -13.98
N ALA A 173 -14.24 21.37 -15.30
CA ALA A 173 -15.15 20.54 -16.09
C ALA A 173 -14.79 19.06 -15.97
N TYR A 174 -13.50 18.72 -16.13
CA TYR A 174 -13.01 17.36 -15.97
C TYR A 174 -13.10 16.87 -14.52
N LEU A 175 -12.78 17.71 -13.53
CA LEU A 175 -12.86 17.35 -12.12
C LEU A 175 -14.29 16.98 -11.72
N LEU A 176 -15.26 17.83 -12.01
CA LEU A 176 -16.66 17.62 -11.65
C LEU A 176 -17.30 16.45 -12.41
N ALA A 177 -16.97 16.28 -13.69
CA ALA A 177 -17.39 15.11 -14.45
C ALA A 177 -16.81 13.81 -13.86
N SER A 178 -15.54 13.85 -13.44
CA SER A 178 -14.87 12.70 -12.82
C SER A 178 -15.46 12.38 -11.44
N GLU A 179 -15.78 13.39 -10.63
CA GLU A 179 -16.46 13.21 -9.34
C GLU A 179 -17.83 12.56 -9.51
N SER A 180 -18.61 13.04 -10.49
CA SER A 180 -19.95 12.53 -10.78
C SER A 180 -19.95 11.10 -11.32
N CYS A 181 -19.08 10.79 -12.29
CA CYS A 181 -19.14 9.51 -13.01
C CYS A 181 -18.20 8.44 -12.45
N LEU A 182 -16.99 8.81 -12.01
CA LEU A 182 -15.95 7.86 -11.64
C LEU A 182 -15.90 7.66 -10.13
N GLY A 183 -16.09 8.72 -9.36
CA GLY A 183 -15.85 8.71 -7.92
C GLY A 183 -14.40 8.40 -7.57
N THR A 184 -14.12 8.24 -6.28
CA THR A 184 -12.75 8.03 -5.80
C THR A 184 -12.35 6.56 -5.83
N LYS A 185 -11.09 6.30 -6.18
CA LYS A 185 -10.53 4.95 -6.17
C LYS A 185 -10.52 4.41 -4.75
N GLN A 186 -11.34 3.39 -4.53
CA GLN A 186 -11.37 2.71 -3.25
C GLN A 186 -10.08 1.92 -3.04
N ARG A 187 -9.68 1.75 -1.79
CA ARG A 187 -8.58 0.85 -1.45
C ARG A 187 -8.96 -0.53 -1.96
N LYS A 188 -8.19 -1.06 -2.93
CA LYS A 188 -8.35 -2.44 -3.37
C LYS A 188 -8.23 -3.33 -2.14
N ARG A 189 -9.31 -4.05 -1.83
CA ARG A 189 -9.26 -5.14 -0.86
C ARG A 189 -8.18 -6.11 -1.31
N LYS A 190 -7.48 -6.72 -0.36
CA LYS A 190 -6.44 -7.70 -0.69
C LYS A 190 -7.10 -8.80 -1.52
N GLU A 191 -6.53 -9.07 -2.70
CA GLU A 191 -7.12 -10.01 -3.68
C GLU A 191 -7.29 -11.41 -3.12
N TRP A 192 -6.45 -11.81 -2.16
CA TRP A 192 -6.51 -13.12 -1.53
C TRP A 192 -7.56 -13.26 -0.41
N ILE A 193 -8.19 -12.17 0.06
CA ILE A 193 -9.22 -12.24 1.10
C ILE A 193 -10.59 -12.26 0.43
N SER A 194 -11.38 -13.29 0.70
CA SER A 194 -12.70 -13.50 0.14
C SER A 194 -13.73 -12.47 0.67
N ALA A 195 -14.80 -12.25 -0.08
CA ALA A 195 -15.88 -11.35 0.32
C ALA A 195 -16.53 -11.77 1.65
N GLU A 196 -16.72 -13.07 1.85
CA GLU A 196 -17.26 -13.65 3.08
C GLU A 196 -16.35 -13.39 4.29
N THR A 197 -15.03 -13.49 4.12
CA THR A 197 -14.08 -13.14 5.20
C THR A 197 -14.14 -11.65 5.52
N TRP A 198 -14.28 -10.79 4.50
CA TRP A 198 -14.45 -9.35 4.73
C TRP A 198 -15.70 -9.01 5.54
N GLU A 199 -16.81 -9.71 5.30
CA GLU A 199 -18.03 -9.55 6.10
C GLU A 199 -17.77 -9.89 7.57
N THR A 200 -17.13 -11.03 7.85
CA THR A 200 -16.79 -11.40 9.23
C THR A 200 -15.83 -10.43 9.92
N ILE A 201 -14.95 -9.77 9.16
CA ILE A 201 -14.06 -8.71 9.67
C ILE A 201 -14.89 -7.48 10.08
N GLU A 202 -15.88 -7.10 9.29
CA GLU A 202 -16.76 -5.98 9.61
C GLU A 202 -17.66 -6.30 10.82
N ASP A 203 -18.21 -7.51 10.91
CA ASP A 203 -18.96 -7.98 12.09
C ASP A 203 -18.13 -7.90 13.37
N ARG A 204 -16.87 -8.33 13.31
CA ARG A 204 -15.94 -8.26 14.45
C ARG A 204 -15.69 -6.80 14.86
N LYS A 205 -15.53 -5.90 13.88
CA LYS A 205 -15.33 -4.46 14.11
C LYS A 205 -16.59 -3.81 14.72
N ASP A 206 -17.77 -4.22 14.29
CA ASP A 206 -19.04 -3.80 14.86
C ASP A 206 -19.22 -4.25 16.31
N LEU A 207 -18.84 -5.49 16.61
CA LEU A 207 -18.81 -5.98 17.99
C LEU A 207 -17.82 -5.18 18.85
N LYS A 208 -16.63 -4.86 18.32
CA LYS A 208 -15.67 -4.01 19.03
C LYS A 208 -16.26 -2.63 19.35
N ARG A 209 -16.96 -2.02 18.40
CA ARG A 209 -17.66 -0.74 18.61
C ARG A 209 -18.70 -0.86 19.73
N LYS A 210 -19.54 -1.91 19.71
CA LYS A 210 -20.51 -2.19 20.78
C LYS A 210 -19.86 -2.35 22.16
N VAL A 211 -18.71 -3.03 22.24
CA VAL A 211 -17.94 -3.16 23.50
C VAL A 211 -17.49 -1.79 24.04
N MET A 212 -17.12 -0.86 23.17
CA MET A 212 -16.63 0.46 23.56
C MET A 212 -17.77 1.42 23.94
N GLU A 213 -18.93 1.33 23.28
CA GLU A 213 -20.10 2.20 23.52
C GLU A 213 -20.92 1.77 24.74
N THR A 214 -20.94 0.47 25.05
CA THR A 214 -21.77 -0.09 26.11
C THR A 214 -21.26 0.27 27.50
N LYS A 215 -22.11 0.92 28.31
CA LYS A 215 -21.81 1.28 29.71
C LYS A 215 -22.07 0.16 30.72
N SER A 216 -23.05 -0.72 30.45
CA SER A 216 -23.39 -1.82 31.37
C SER A 216 -22.34 -2.92 31.29
N GLU A 217 -21.69 -3.24 32.42
CA GLU A 217 -20.64 -4.27 32.45
C GLU A 217 -21.15 -5.67 32.08
N ARG A 218 -22.40 -6.01 32.43
CA ARG A 218 -23.02 -7.29 32.03
C ARG A 218 -23.11 -7.42 30.51
N LEU A 219 -23.63 -6.39 29.83
CA LEU A 219 -23.76 -6.39 28.36
C LEU A 219 -22.39 -6.30 27.68
N LYS A 220 -21.46 -5.55 28.27
CA LYS A 220 -20.09 -5.42 27.78
C LYS A 220 -19.37 -6.77 27.78
N GLU A 221 -19.51 -7.57 28.83
CA GLU A 221 -18.93 -8.93 28.86
C GLU A 221 -19.55 -9.84 27.79
N GLN A 222 -20.87 -9.79 27.60
CA GLN A 222 -21.52 -10.53 26.50
C GLN A 222 -20.98 -10.13 25.12
N TYR A 223 -20.76 -8.84 24.88
CA TYR A 223 -20.15 -8.37 23.64
C TYR A 223 -18.67 -8.76 23.52
N ARG A 224 -17.92 -8.81 24.63
CA ARG A 224 -16.53 -9.30 24.63
C ARG A 224 -16.46 -10.78 24.26
N GLU A 225 -17.38 -11.60 24.76
CA GLU A 225 -17.46 -13.02 24.41
C GLU A 225 -17.77 -13.21 22.93
N LYS A 226 -18.80 -12.53 22.41
CA LYS A 226 -19.11 -12.51 20.97
C LYS A 226 -17.93 -12.03 20.13
N TYR A 227 -17.22 -11.00 20.59
CA TYR A 227 -16.01 -10.50 19.91
C TYR A 227 -14.90 -11.56 19.86
N ARG A 228 -14.67 -12.32 20.95
CA ARG A 228 -13.67 -13.41 20.98
C ARG A 228 -14.01 -14.51 19.97
N GLU A 229 -15.28 -14.88 19.85
CA GLU A 229 -15.76 -15.86 18.87
C GLU A 229 -15.63 -15.36 17.43
N ALA A 230 -16.01 -14.11 17.19
CA ALA A 230 -15.83 -13.46 15.90
C ALA A 230 -14.34 -13.37 15.51
N ASP A 231 -13.46 -13.04 16.45
CA ASP A 231 -12.02 -12.99 16.24
C ASP A 231 -11.42 -14.36 15.88
N LYS A 232 -11.84 -15.43 16.57
CA LYS A 232 -11.47 -16.82 16.21
C LYS A 232 -11.93 -17.14 14.78
N THR A 233 -13.15 -16.77 14.43
CA THR A 233 -13.72 -17.00 13.09
C THR A 233 -12.95 -16.25 12.01
N VAL A 234 -12.69 -14.95 12.21
CA VAL A 234 -11.88 -14.13 11.30
C VAL A 234 -10.49 -14.72 11.12
N LYS A 235 -9.81 -15.11 12.21
CA LYS A 235 -8.48 -15.74 12.15
C LYS A 235 -8.50 -17.06 11.37
N ARG A 236 -9.55 -17.88 11.55
CA ARG A 236 -9.71 -19.14 10.81
C ARG A 236 -9.96 -18.91 9.33
N LYS A 237 -10.94 -18.07 8.97
CA LYS A 237 -11.29 -17.76 7.57
C LYS A 237 -10.13 -17.08 6.84
N THR A 238 -9.48 -16.10 7.46
CA THR A 238 -8.31 -15.42 6.88
C THR A 238 -7.15 -16.39 6.60
N ARG A 239 -6.92 -17.39 7.47
CA ARG A 239 -5.90 -18.42 7.22
C ARG A 239 -6.31 -19.37 6.09
N ALA A 240 -7.58 -19.74 6.01
CA ALA A 240 -8.12 -20.59 4.94
C ALA A 240 -8.01 -19.88 3.58
N ASP A 241 -8.48 -18.64 3.49
CA ASP A 241 -8.35 -17.78 2.31
C ASP A 241 -6.90 -17.65 1.84
N LYS A 242 -5.99 -17.36 2.78
CA LYS A 242 -4.57 -17.26 2.45
C LYS A 242 -4.01 -18.58 1.92
N ARG A 243 -4.40 -19.70 2.50
CA ARG A 243 -3.96 -21.03 2.04
C ARG A 243 -4.49 -21.31 0.63
N ALA A 244 -5.79 -21.13 0.42
CA ALA A 244 -6.43 -21.32 -0.88
C ALA A 244 -5.78 -20.45 -1.98
N PHE A 245 -5.45 -19.19 -1.67
CA PHE A 245 -4.75 -18.32 -2.59
C PHE A 245 -3.33 -18.80 -2.95
N ILE A 246 -2.58 -19.31 -1.96
CA ILE A 246 -1.24 -19.85 -2.20
C ILE A 246 -1.32 -21.17 -2.99
N ASP A 247 -2.30 -22.02 -2.68
CA ASP A 247 -2.53 -23.28 -3.38
C ASP A 247 -2.93 -23.04 -4.85
N ASP A 248 -3.80 -22.04 -5.11
CA ASP A 248 -4.14 -21.60 -6.47
C ASP A 248 -2.93 -21.08 -7.24
N LEU A 249 -2.10 -20.25 -6.60
CA LEU A 249 -0.83 -19.80 -7.21
C LEU A 249 0.11 -20.98 -7.50
N ALA A 250 0.19 -21.98 -6.63
CA ALA A 250 1.00 -23.17 -6.85
C ALA A 250 0.49 -23.96 -8.07
N SER A 251 -0.81 -24.22 -8.16
CA SER A 251 -1.44 -24.88 -9.31
C SER A 251 -1.19 -24.13 -10.62
N GLN A 252 -1.32 -22.80 -10.62
CA GLN A 252 -1.02 -21.97 -11.80
C GLN A 252 0.46 -22.05 -12.20
N ALA A 253 1.38 -22.15 -11.22
CA ALA A 253 2.79 -22.32 -11.50
C ALA A 253 3.10 -23.71 -12.08
N GLU A 254 2.46 -24.76 -11.60
CA GLU A 254 2.60 -26.12 -12.13
C GLU A 254 2.09 -26.22 -13.58
N GLU A 255 0.91 -25.67 -13.86
CA GLU A 255 0.38 -25.62 -15.23
C GLU A 255 1.28 -24.80 -16.17
N ALA A 256 1.74 -23.64 -15.71
CA ALA A 256 2.65 -22.80 -16.49
C ALA A 256 3.97 -23.54 -16.77
N ALA A 257 4.50 -24.29 -15.80
CA ALA A 257 5.67 -25.12 -16.01
C ALA A 257 5.41 -26.22 -17.05
N GLY A 258 4.24 -26.89 -16.98
CA GLY A 258 3.82 -27.90 -17.96
C GLY A 258 3.66 -27.35 -19.38
N ARG A 259 3.16 -26.12 -19.52
CA ARG A 259 3.09 -25.38 -20.81
C ARG A 259 4.43 -24.77 -21.25
N GLY A 260 5.47 -24.85 -20.41
CA GLY A 260 6.77 -24.26 -20.66
C GLY A 260 6.85 -22.74 -20.44
N GLU A 261 5.82 -22.12 -19.87
CA GLU A 261 5.68 -20.66 -19.63
C GLU A 261 6.54 -20.18 -18.44
N GLN A 262 7.86 -20.30 -18.55
CA GLN A 262 8.81 -20.02 -17.46
C GLN A 262 8.71 -18.60 -16.88
N GLY A 263 8.32 -17.62 -17.70
CA GLY A 263 8.08 -16.24 -17.25
C GLY A 263 6.95 -16.14 -16.21
N LYS A 264 5.87 -16.90 -16.39
CA LYS A 264 4.74 -16.95 -15.44
C LYS A 264 5.17 -17.65 -14.14
N VAL A 265 5.89 -18.77 -14.24
CA VAL A 265 6.43 -19.49 -13.07
C VAL A 265 7.32 -18.57 -12.23
N TYR A 266 8.25 -17.84 -12.85
CA TYR A 266 9.12 -16.88 -12.17
C TYR A 266 8.32 -15.77 -11.48
N LYS A 267 7.31 -15.21 -12.16
CA LYS A 267 6.44 -14.17 -11.60
C LYS A 267 5.70 -14.67 -10.37
N ILE A 268 5.07 -15.84 -10.44
CA ILE A 268 4.36 -16.47 -9.32
C ILE A 268 5.32 -16.73 -8.15
N THR A 269 6.50 -17.29 -8.42
CA THR A 269 7.53 -17.53 -7.40
C THR A 269 7.92 -16.25 -6.66
N LYS A 270 8.04 -15.12 -7.38
CA LYS A 270 8.31 -13.81 -6.76
C LYS A 270 7.15 -13.31 -5.90
N ILE A 271 5.92 -13.56 -6.31
CA ILE A 271 4.71 -13.20 -5.55
C ILE A 271 4.69 -13.98 -4.24
N VAL A 272 4.87 -15.30 -4.29
CA VAL A 272 4.90 -16.17 -3.11
C VAL A 272 6.06 -15.81 -2.17
N ALA A 273 7.25 -15.51 -2.71
CA ALA A 273 8.41 -15.10 -1.92
C ALA A 273 8.31 -13.69 -1.31
N GLY A 274 7.21 -12.95 -1.55
CA GLY A 274 7.03 -11.57 -1.07
C GLY A 274 8.00 -10.56 -1.72
N LYS A 275 8.68 -10.95 -2.81
CA LYS A 275 9.69 -10.15 -3.51
C LYS A 275 9.14 -9.49 -4.77
N TYR A 276 7.90 -9.75 -5.12
CA TYR A 276 7.23 -9.09 -6.24
C TYR A 276 6.85 -7.66 -5.86
N ARG A 277 7.70 -6.71 -6.21
CA ARG A 277 7.31 -5.31 -6.31
C ARG A 277 6.71 -5.17 -7.70
N GLY A 278 5.41 -4.83 -7.77
CA GLY A 278 4.70 -4.69 -9.04
C GLY A 278 5.57 -3.92 -10.02
N THR A 279 6.03 -4.59 -11.07
CA THR A 279 6.70 -3.92 -12.17
C THR A 279 5.68 -2.96 -12.73
N SER A 280 5.97 -1.66 -12.64
CA SER A 280 5.29 -0.71 -13.49
C SER A 280 5.46 -1.22 -14.91
N ASN A 281 4.36 -1.47 -15.63
CA ASN A 281 4.40 -1.52 -17.08
C ASN A 281 4.81 -0.13 -17.53
N ALA A 282 6.12 0.15 -17.48
CA ALA A 282 6.66 1.37 -18.00
C ALA A 282 6.44 1.28 -19.51
N PRO A 283 5.67 2.20 -20.10
CA PRO A 283 5.47 2.19 -21.54
C PRO A 283 6.83 2.27 -22.23
N ILE A 284 7.05 1.33 -23.14
CA ILE A 284 8.31 1.17 -23.86
C ILE A 284 8.32 2.13 -25.03
N THR A 285 9.46 2.75 -25.33
CA THR A 285 9.60 3.57 -26.53
C THR A 285 10.19 2.77 -27.68
N ASP A 286 9.76 3.08 -28.90
CA ASP A 286 10.47 2.65 -30.09
C ASP A 286 11.86 3.32 -30.19
N LYS A 287 12.61 3.01 -31.24
CA LYS A 287 13.95 3.59 -31.46
C LYS A 287 13.90 5.11 -31.74
N GLN A 288 12.75 5.60 -32.17
CA GLN A 288 12.48 6.99 -32.52
C GLN A 288 11.89 7.78 -31.34
N GLY A 289 11.74 7.15 -30.17
CA GLY A 289 11.22 7.78 -28.96
C GLY A 289 9.69 7.83 -28.86
N ARG A 290 8.95 7.20 -29.77
CA ARG A 290 7.48 7.12 -29.70
C ARG A 290 7.07 6.11 -28.65
N LEU A 291 6.07 6.49 -27.85
CA LEU A 291 5.50 5.66 -26.80
C LEU A 291 4.64 4.52 -27.38
N LEU A 292 4.96 3.28 -27.02
CA LEU A 292 4.19 2.09 -27.40
C LEU A 292 3.19 1.78 -26.29
N THR A 293 1.89 1.89 -26.60
CA THR A 293 0.82 1.80 -25.60
C THR A 293 0.05 0.49 -25.65
N THR A 294 0.22 -0.30 -26.73
CA THR A 294 -0.40 -1.63 -26.87
C THR A 294 0.58 -2.75 -26.55
N GLU A 295 0.05 -3.88 -26.07
CA GLU A 295 0.85 -5.06 -25.69
C GLU A 295 1.57 -5.66 -26.91
N SER A 296 0.89 -5.75 -28.05
CA SER A 296 1.45 -6.24 -29.32
C SER A 296 2.64 -5.40 -29.80
N GLU A 297 2.55 -4.07 -29.75
CA GLU A 297 3.66 -3.19 -30.12
C GLU A 297 4.86 -3.35 -29.18
N GLN A 298 4.61 -3.50 -27.87
CA GLN A 298 5.67 -3.71 -26.88
C GLN A 298 6.37 -5.06 -27.07
N GLU A 299 5.62 -6.13 -27.36
CA GLU A 299 6.17 -7.45 -27.67
C GLU A 299 7.02 -7.45 -28.96
N ALA A 300 6.54 -6.77 -30.01
CA ALA A 300 7.30 -6.60 -31.25
C ALA A 300 8.63 -5.86 -31.01
N ARG A 301 8.60 -4.81 -30.19
CA ARG A 301 9.79 -4.04 -29.80
C ARG A 301 10.79 -4.86 -29.00
N TRP A 302 10.33 -5.70 -28.08
CA TRP A 302 11.19 -6.66 -27.37
C TRP A 302 11.82 -7.67 -28.33
N THR A 303 11.03 -8.20 -29.26
CA THR A 303 11.50 -9.16 -30.27
C THR A 303 12.63 -8.56 -31.11
N GLU A 304 12.47 -7.32 -31.57
CA GLU A 304 13.50 -6.56 -32.29
C GLU A 304 14.77 -6.38 -31.44
N HIS A 305 14.63 -5.92 -30.19
CA HIS A 305 15.74 -5.72 -29.27
C HIS A 305 16.57 -7.00 -29.05
N PHE A 306 15.90 -8.14 -28.85
CA PHE A 306 16.58 -9.42 -28.64
C PHE A 306 17.28 -9.91 -29.91
N ARG A 307 16.70 -9.72 -31.11
CA ARG A 307 17.35 -10.09 -32.39
C ARG A 307 18.62 -9.28 -32.69
N GLU A 308 18.69 -8.05 -32.21
CA GLU A 308 19.82 -7.15 -32.43
C GLU A 308 20.92 -7.28 -31.39
N SER A 309 20.60 -7.84 -30.21
CA SER A 309 21.57 -8.00 -29.13
C SER A 309 22.73 -8.92 -29.54
N PRO A 310 23.97 -8.42 -29.62
CA PRO A 310 25.13 -9.23 -30.03
C PRO A 310 25.34 -10.44 -29.11
N ALA A 311 25.08 -10.28 -27.81
CA ALA A 311 25.19 -11.34 -26.81
C ALA A 311 24.22 -12.51 -27.04
N VAL A 312 23.05 -12.24 -27.63
CA VAL A 312 22.05 -13.25 -28.02
C VAL A 312 22.52 -14.00 -29.27
N ARG A 313 23.04 -13.28 -30.27
CA ARG A 313 23.59 -13.88 -31.50
C ARG A 313 24.79 -14.79 -31.23
N SER A 314 25.71 -14.39 -30.35
CA SER A 314 26.86 -15.23 -29.98
C SER A 314 26.44 -16.52 -29.28
N ARG A 315 25.40 -16.46 -28.42
CA ARG A 315 24.91 -17.63 -27.67
C ARG A 315 24.12 -18.61 -28.53
N LEU A 316 23.36 -18.14 -29.52
CA LEU A 316 22.74 -18.97 -30.55
C LEU A 316 23.80 -19.72 -31.37
N ALA A 317 24.85 -19.03 -31.82
CA ALA A 317 25.94 -19.65 -32.58
C ALA A 317 26.69 -20.74 -31.80
N ILE A 318 26.90 -20.54 -30.48
CA ILE A 318 27.50 -21.55 -29.60
C ILE A 318 26.58 -22.78 -29.45
N TRP A 319 25.26 -22.60 -29.37
CA TRP A 319 24.31 -23.70 -29.24
C TRP A 319 24.18 -24.52 -30.54
N SER A 320 24.19 -23.85 -31.70
CA SER A 320 24.23 -24.50 -33.03
C SER A 320 25.52 -25.28 -33.28
N SER A 321 26.59 -25.00 -32.54
CA SER A 321 27.89 -25.70 -32.65
C SER A 321 27.99 -26.98 -31.81
N GLY A 322 26.90 -27.40 -31.14
CA GLY A 322 26.85 -28.65 -30.37
C GLY A 322 27.64 -28.66 -29.06
N ARG A 323 28.20 -27.52 -28.62
CA ARG A 323 28.96 -27.42 -27.36
C ARG A 323 28.03 -27.20 -26.17
N PRO A 324 28.16 -27.95 -25.06
CA PRO A 324 27.30 -27.79 -23.91
C PRO A 324 27.54 -26.41 -23.24
N PRO A 325 26.48 -25.65 -22.94
CA PRO A 325 26.60 -24.33 -22.33
C PRO A 325 27.12 -24.44 -20.88
N LYS A 326 28.08 -23.60 -20.50
CA LYS A 326 28.53 -23.48 -19.10
C LYS A 326 27.35 -23.00 -18.22
N ARG A 327 27.22 -23.51 -16.98
CA ARG A 327 26.06 -23.33 -16.06
C ARG A 327 25.43 -21.92 -15.95
N ARG A 328 26.17 -20.83 -16.19
CA ARG A 328 25.63 -19.45 -16.23
C ARG A 328 24.83 -19.11 -17.51
N MET A 329 24.95 -19.90 -18.58
CA MET A 329 24.27 -19.67 -19.86
C MET A 329 22.86 -20.28 -19.92
N ALA A 330 22.51 -21.22 -19.04
CA ALA A 330 21.25 -21.97 -19.12
C ALA A 330 20.01 -21.09 -18.88
N PHE A 331 20.12 -20.03 -18.07
CA PHE A 331 18.99 -19.19 -17.69
C PHE A 331 18.57 -18.22 -18.81
N ASP A 332 19.54 -17.58 -19.48
CA ASP A 332 19.27 -16.63 -20.56
C ASP A 332 18.84 -17.32 -21.87
N VAL A 333 19.34 -18.54 -22.13
CA VAL A 333 18.95 -19.35 -23.29
C VAL A 333 17.50 -19.86 -23.16
N CYS A 334 17.03 -20.12 -21.93
CA CYS A 334 15.65 -20.52 -21.67
C CYS A 334 14.64 -19.38 -21.97
N CYS A 335 15.00 -18.13 -21.63
CA CYS A 335 14.21 -16.95 -22.00
C CYS A 335 14.20 -16.72 -23.54
N MET A 336 15.31 -16.96 -24.24
CA MET A 336 15.39 -16.87 -25.70
C MET A 336 14.59 -17.95 -26.42
N TYR A 337 14.60 -19.19 -25.92
CA TYR A 337 13.89 -20.31 -26.55
C TYR A 337 12.37 -20.11 -26.50
N HIS A 338 11.87 -19.41 -25.48
CA HIS A 338 10.44 -19.14 -25.32
C HIS A 338 9.95 -17.99 -26.22
N ALA A 339 10.78 -16.97 -26.46
CA ALA A 339 10.45 -15.88 -27.39
C ALA A 339 10.46 -16.32 -28.87
N LEU A 340 11.20 -17.38 -29.21
CA LEU A 340 11.25 -17.92 -30.59
C LEU A 340 10.20 -19.02 -30.84
N LYS A 341 9.83 -19.80 -29.81
CA LYS A 341 8.79 -20.85 -29.95
C LYS A 341 7.38 -20.31 -30.11
N THR A 342 7.09 -19.08 -29.71
CA THR A 342 5.75 -18.49 -29.85
C THR A 342 5.43 -18.04 -31.27
N HIS A 343 6.38 -18.00 -32.22
CA HIS A 343 6.16 -17.40 -33.56
C HIS A 343 6.65 -18.20 -34.78
N SER A 344 6.88 -19.51 -34.69
CA SER A 344 7.01 -20.36 -35.90
C SER A 344 6.71 -21.82 -35.64
N ILE A 345 5.43 -22.19 -35.75
CA ILE A 345 5.04 -23.47 -36.32
C ILE A 345 4.65 -23.15 -37.77
N VAL A 346 5.61 -23.22 -38.69
CA VAL A 346 5.47 -23.64 -40.09
C VAL A 346 6.91 -23.79 -40.60
N ASN A 347 7.24 -24.96 -41.17
CA ASN A 347 8.50 -25.32 -41.83
C ASN A 347 9.73 -25.56 -40.93
N ILE A 348 9.85 -26.79 -40.39
CA ILE A 348 11.02 -27.69 -40.52
C ILE A 348 10.48 -29.11 -40.28
N ILE A 349 9.75 -29.63 -41.27
CA ILE A 349 9.64 -31.07 -41.54
C ILE A 349 9.87 -31.17 -43.04
N ASN A 350 11.13 -31.24 -43.45
CA ASN A 350 11.59 -31.74 -44.75
C ASN A 350 13.09 -31.43 -44.91
N VAL A 351 13.95 -32.04 -44.10
CA VAL A 351 15.29 -32.50 -44.53
C VAL A 351 15.73 -33.59 -43.54
N MET A 352 15.10 -34.75 -43.60
CA MET A 352 15.73 -36.04 -43.30
C MET A 352 15.05 -37.09 -44.19
N SER A 353 15.48 -37.10 -45.45
CA SER A 353 15.53 -38.26 -46.33
C SER A 353 16.97 -38.38 -46.80
#